data_AF-A0A7L1SAS4-F1
#
_entry.id   AF-A0A7L1SAS4-F1
#
_cell.length_a   1.000
_cell.length_b   1.000
_cell.length_c   1.000
_cell.angle_alpha   90.00
_cell.angle_beta   90.00
_cell.angle_gamma   90.00
#
_symmetry.space_group_name_H-M   'P 1'
#
loop_
_entity.id
_entity.type
_entity.pdbx_description
1 polymer ?
#
loop_
_entity_poly.entity_id
_entity_poly.type
_entity_poly.pdbx_seq_one_letter_code
_entity_poly.pdbx_strand_id
1 'polypeptide(L)'
;VLEFEHVYLENLPSASMYERSYMHRDVITHVACTKTDFIITASHDGHVKFWKKIEEGIEFVKHFRSHLGVIESIAVSSEGALFCSVGDDKAMKVFDVVNFDMINMLKLGYHPGQCEWVYCPGDAISSVATSEKSTGKIFIYDGRGNNQPLHVFDKLHMSPLTQIRLNPVYKVVVSSDKSGMIEYWTGTPHEYKFPKNVNWEYKTDTDLYEFAKCKAYPSSISFSPDGKKMATLGSDRKVRIFRFLTGKLMRVFDESLSMFTELQQMRQQLPDMEFGRRMAVERELEKVDAVRLINIIFDETGHFVLYGTMLGIKVINVETNRCIRILGKQENIRMMQLALFQGVAKKHRAAITIEMKASENPVLQNIQADPTVICTAFKKNRFYMFTKREPEDTKSADSDRDVFNEKPSKEEVMAATQAEGPKRVSDSAIIHTSMGDIHIKLFPVECPKTVENFCVHSRNGYYNGHIIHRIIKGFMIQTGDPTGTGMGGESIWGGEFEDEFHSTLRHDRPYTLSMANAGPNTNGSQFFITVVPTPWLDNKHSVFGRVTKGMEVVQRISNVKVNPKTDKPYEDISIINITVK
;
A
#
# COMPACT_ATOMS: atom_id res chain seq x y z
N VAL A 1 -26.46 -28.52 2.85
CA VAL A 1 -26.33 -27.61 1.69
C VAL A 1 -27.10 -26.36 2.06
N LEU A 2 -26.52 -25.17 1.88
CA LEU A 2 -27.21 -23.93 2.19
C LEU A 2 -28.17 -23.60 1.04
N GLU A 3 -29.47 -23.46 1.31
CA GLU A 3 -30.44 -23.07 0.29
C GLU A 3 -30.13 -21.66 -0.22
N PHE A 4 -30.24 -21.43 -1.53
CA PHE A 4 -29.94 -20.16 -2.19
C PHE A 4 -28.52 -19.60 -1.98
N GLU A 5 -27.53 -20.49 -1.75
CA GLU A 5 -26.11 -20.10 -1.53
C GLU A 5 -25.57 -19.13 -2.60
N HIS A 6 -25.99 -19.28 -3.87
CA HIS A 6 -25.57 -18.40 -4.96
C HIS A 6 -25.98 -16.93 -4.73
N VAL A 7 -27.20 -16.67 -4.24
CA VAL A 7 -27.71 -15.31 -3.99
C VAL A 7 -26.88 -14.63 -2.89
N TYR A 8 -26.55 -15.37 -1.83
CA TYR A 8 -25.73 -14.82 -0.76
C TYR A 8 -24.30 -14.58 -1.21
N LEU A 9 -23.75 -15.43 -2.07
CA LEU A 9 -22.42 -15.27 -2.66
C LEU A 9 -22.35 -14.11 -3.66
N GLU A 10 -23.47 -13.73 -4.28
CA GLU A 10 -23.56 -12.50 -5.06
C GLU A 10 -23.48 -11.25 -4.18
N ASN A 11 -23.79 -11.33 -2.88
CA ASN A 11 -23.59 -10.23 -1.94
C ASN A 11 -22.19 -10.23 -1.30
N LEU A 12 -21.23 -10.96 -1.86
CA LEU A 12 -19.84 -10.97 -1.41
C LEU A 12 -18.91 -10.65 -2.60
N PRO A 13 -17.74 -10.05 -2.34
CA PRO A 13 -16.76 -9.83 -3.39
C PRO A 13 -16.31 -11.15 -4.02
N SER A 14 -15.98 -11.08 -5.30
CA SER A 14 -15.59 -12.22 -6.13
C SER A 14 -14.24 -12.05 -6.81
N ALA A 15 -13.71 -10.82 -6.86
CA ALA A 15 -12.44 -10.54 -7.51
C ALA A 15 -11.27 -11.25 -6.81
N SER A 16 -10.39 -11.82 -7.62
CA SER A 16 -9.17 -12.49 -7.18
C SER A 16 -8.08 -11.50 -6.80
N MET A 17 -8.04 -10.34 -7.45
CA MET A 17 -7.13 -9.22 -7.17
C MET A 17 -7.87 -8.04 -6.50
N TYR A 18 -7.12 -7.11 -5.89
CA TYR A 18 -7.74 -5.88 -5.35
C TYR A 18 -8.03 -4.88 -6.47
N GLU A 19 -9.19 -4.22 -6.43
CA GLU A 19 -9.57 -3.21 -7.41
C GLU A 19 -8.69 -1.97 -7.30
N ARG A 20 -8.60 -1.40 -6.08
CA ARG A 20 -7.81 -0.19 -5.79
C ARG A 20 -7.15 -0.25 -4.42
N SER A 21 -6.04 0.46 -4.28
CA SER A 21 -5.39 0.71 -2.99
C SER A 21 -5.26 2.20 -2.71
N TYR A 22 -5.31 2.57 -1.43
CA TYR A 22 -5.16 3.93 -0.95
C TYR A 22 -4.16 3.97 0.20
N MET A 23 -3.50 5.10 0.41
CA MET A 23 -2.38 5.24 1.34
C MET A 23 -2.63 6.18 2.53
N HIS A 24 -1.96 5.84 3.63
CA HIS A 24 -1.61 6.71 4.75
C HIS A 24 -0.12 7.05 4.68
N ARG A 25 0.32 7.97 5.54
CA ARG A 25 1.76 8.28 5.66
C ARG A 25 2.53 7.15 6.34
N ASP A 26 1.92 6.55 7.36
CA ASP A 26 2.48 5.42 8.09
C ASP A 26 1.61 4.15 7.94
N VAL A 27 2.09 3.04 8.47
CA VAL A 27 1.44 1.71 8.46
C VAL A 27 0.02 1.81 8.98
N ILE A 28 -0.92 1.24 8.22
CA ILE A 28 -2.33 1.21 8.60
C ILE A 28 -2.56 0.01 9.48
N THR A 29 -3.02 0.25 10.71
CA THR A 29 -3.22 -0.79 11.71
C THR A 29 -4.66 -1.25 11.72
N HIS A 30 -5.62 -0.31 11.66
CA HIS A 30 -7.02 -0.64 11.82
C HIS A 30 -7.91 -0.14 10.67
N VAL A 31 -8.97 -0.91 10.42
CA VAL A 31 -10.05 -0.56 9.50
C VAL A 31 -11.40 -0.97 10.11
N ALA A 32 -12.41 -0.14 9.94
CA ALA A 32 -13.78 -0.43 10.30
C ALA A 32 -14.74 0.13 9.23
N CYS A 33 -15.82 -0.60 8.96
CA CYS A 33 -16.91 -0.11 8.13
C CYS A 33 -18.12 0.13 9.02
N THR A 34 -18.79 1.26 8.82
CA THR A 34 -20.00 1.64 9.55
C THR A 34 -21.24 1.29 8.73
N LYS A 35 -22.36 1.07 9.42
CA LYS A 35 -23.67 0.91 8.75
C LYS A 35 -24.17 2.19 8.05
N THR A 36 -23.47 3.30 8.26
CA THR A 36 -23.76 4.63 7.68
C THR A 36 -22.96 4.89 6.40
N ASP A 37 -22.48 3.83 5.72
CA ASP A 37 -21.74 3.88 4.45
C ASP A 37 -20.34 4.52 4.54
N PHE A 38 -19.77 4.63 5.75
CA PHE A 38 -18.42 5.15 5.95
C PHE A 38 -17.42 4.04 6.24
N ILE A 39 -16.20 4.27 5.79
CA ILE A 39 -15.03 3.44 6.08
C ILE A 39 -14.07 4.32 6.87
N ILE A 40 -13.59 3.79 7.98
CA ILE A 40 -12.68 4.47 8.89
C ILE A 40 -11.38 3.69 8.90
N THR A 41 -10.27 4.37 8.63
CA THR A 41 -8.94 3.79 8.68
C THR A 41 -8.08 4.52 9.69
N ALA A 42 -7.28 3.79 10.46
CA ALA A 42 -6.37 4.34 11.45
C ALA A 42 -4.94 3.85 11.20
N SER A 43 -3.98 4.78 11.27
CA SER A 43 -2.56 4.48 11.14
C SER A 43 -1.83 4.49 12.47
N HIS A 44 -0.67 3.85 12.46
CA HIS A 44 0.23 3.70 13.60
C HIS A 44 0.72 5.05 14.15
N ASP A 45 0.81 6.08 13.32
CA ASP A 45 1.21 7.46 13.68
C ASP A 45 0.10 8.30 14.35
N GLY A 46 -1.05 7.72 14.66
CA GLY A 46 -2.14 8.39 15.38
C GLY A 46 -3.14 9.12 14.48
N HIS A 47 -3.06 8.95 13.17
CA HIS A 47 -4.01 9.54 12.22
C HIS A 47 -5.22 8.64 11.94
N VAL A 48 -6.39 9.25 11.88
CA VAL A 48 -7.66 8.60 11.51
C VAL A 48 -8.22 9.31 10.27
N LYS A 49 -8.64 8.53 9.27
CA LYS A 49 -9.27 9.04 8.06
C LYS A 49 -10.66 8.44 7.87
N PHE A 50 -11.56 9.28 7.40
CA PHE A 50 -12.92 8.94 7.05
C PHE A 50 -13.05 8.93 5.53
N TRP A 51 -13.63 7.86 5.03
CA TRP A 51 -13.90 7.63 3.62
C TRP A 51 -15.37 7.30 3.46
N LYS A 52 -16.00 7.79 2.39
CA LYS A 52 -17.39 7.49 2.07
C LYS A 52 -17.42 6.46 0.95
N LYS A 53 -18.20 5.39 1.12
CA LYS A 53 -18.45 4.44 0.04
C LYS A 53 -19.42 5.08 -0.97
N ILE A 54 -19.00 5.10 -2.23
CA ILE A 54 -19.82 5.51 -3.37
C ILE A 54 -20.14 4.28 -4.22
N GLU A 55 -20.89 4.43 -5.32
CA GLU A 55 -21.25 3.29 -6.19
C GLU A 55 -20.01 2.55 -6.69
N GLU A 56 -19.03 3.29 -7.22
CA GLU A 56 -17.74 2.76 -7.67
C GLU A 56 -16.59 3.39 -6.88
N GLY A 57 -15.92 2.60 -6.02
CA GLY A 57 -14.80 3.08 -5.20
C GLY A 57 -15.22 3.81 -3.92
N ILE A 58 -14.31 4.64 -3.40
CA ILE A 58 -14.48 5.44 -2.18
C ILE A 58 -14.01 6.88 -2.40
N GLU A 59 -14.59 7.79 -1.63
CA GLU A 59 -14.22 9.20 -1.60
C GLU A 59 -13.60 9.56 -0.25
N PHE A 60 -12.51 10.33 -0.26
CA PHE A 60 -11.93 10.86 0.97
C PHE A 60 -12.82 11.97 1.53
N VAL A 61 -13.18 11.89 2.82
CA VAL A 61 -14.07 12.86 3.47
C VAL A 61 -13.29 13.79 4.39
N LYS A 62 -12.64 13.23 5.41
CA LYS A 62 -11.99 14.02 6.46
C LYS A 62 -10.83 13.26 7.08
N HIS A 63 -9.86 14.02 7.56
CA HIS A 63 -8.66 13.52 8.21
C HIS A 63 -8.50 14.17 9.58
N PHE A 64 -8.17 13.35 10.58
CA PHE A 64 -7.88 13.77 11.93
C PHE A 64 -6.51 13.26 12.35
N ARG A 65 -5.70 14.14 12.95
CA ARG A 65 -4.60 13.72 13.82
C ARG A 65 -5.19 13.46 15.21
N SER A 66 -5.81 12.31 15.36
CA SER A 66 -6.51 11.96 16.58
C SER A 66 -5.53 11.85 17.73
N HIS A 67 -4.47 11.05 17.62
CA HIS A 67 -3.52 10.83 18.72
C HIS A 67 -2.12 11.34 18.37
N LEU A 68 -1.34 11.64 19.40
CA LEU A 68 0.09 11.98 19.24
C LEU A 68 0.96 10.73 19.13
N GLY A 69 0.49 9.61 19.66
CA GLY A 69 1.13 8.29 19.61
C GLY A 69 0.25 7.25 18.94
N VAL A 70 0.63 5.99 19.13
CA VAL A 70 0.00 4.84 18.46
C VAL A 70 -1.45 4.66 18.90
N ILE A 71 -2.33 4.40 17.94
CA ILE A 71 -3.71 3.97 18.19
C ILE A 71 -3.68 2.47 18.51
N GLU A 72 -4.08 2.11 19.72
CA GLU A 72 -4.09 0.72 20.19
C GLU A 72 -5.37 -0.02 19.79
N SER A 73 -6.51 0.69 19.76
CA SER A 73 -7.79 0.09 19.40
C SER A 73 -8.77 1.15 18.87
N ILE A 74 -9.70 0.68 18.04
CA ILE A 74 -10.80 1.48 17.51
C ILE A 74 -12.11 0.69 17.65
N ALA A 75 -13.20 1.39 17.90
CA ALA A 75 -14.52 0.80 17.92
C ALA A 75 -15.58 1.70 17.28
N VAL A 76 -16.50 1.05 16.58
CA VAL A 76 -17.68 1.68 15.98
C VAL A 76 -18.90 1.18 16.74
N SER A 77 -19.81 2.10 17.05
CA SER A 77 -21.09 1.75 17.67
C SER A 77 -21.93 0.82 16.78
N SER A 78 -22.82 0.05 17.38
CA SER A 78 -23.69 -0.92 16.67
C SER A 78 -24.57 -0.29 15.56
N GLU A 79 -24.90 1.00 15.70
CA GLU A 79 -25.63 1.79 14.68
C GLU A 79 -24.72 2.43 13.63
N GLY A 80 -23.41 2.51 13.89
CA GLY A 80 -22.46 3.20 13.02
C GLY A 80 -22.47 4.73 13.13
N ALA A 81 -23.16 5.30 14.13
CA ALA A 81 -23.25 6.75 14.32
C ALA A 81 -22.06 7.33 15.10
N LEU A 82 -21.57 6.59 16.10
CA LEU A 82 -20.42 6.97 16.93
C LEU A 82 -19.21 6.08 16.64
N PHE A 83 -18.04 6.69 16.71
CA PHE A 83 -16.73 6.06 16.60
C PHE A 83 -15.86 6.49 17.79
N CYS A 84 -15.04 5.59 18.30
CA CYS A 84 -14.03 5.93 19.29
C CYS A 84 -12.66 5.36 18.92
N SER A 85 -11.63 6.08 19.29
CA SER A 85 -10.23 5.64 19.19
C SER A 85 -9.54 5.81 20.54
N VAL A 86 -8.73 4.83 20.91
CA VAL A 86 -7.85 4.90 22.09
C VAL A 86 -6.40 4.80 21.65
N GLY A 87 -5.54 5.57 22.29
CA GLY A 87 -4.12 5.61 21.95
C GLY A 87 -3.22 5.68 23.17
N ASP A 88 -1.93 5.51 22.91
CA ASP A 88 -0.89 5.50 23.95
C ASP A 88 -0.71 6.85 24.66
N ASP A 89 -1.33 7.92 24.13
CA ASP A 89 -1.44 9.24 24.77
C ASP A 89 -2.40 9.28 25.97
N LYS A 90 -2.85 8.13 26.47
CA LYS A 90 -3.78 7.97 27.62
C LYS A 90 -5.11 8.69 27.41
N ALA A 91 -5.51 8.88 26.16
CA ALA A 91 -6.75 9.54 25.80
C ALA A 91 -7.64 8.59 25.00
N MET A 92 -8.95 8.73 25.23
CA MET A 92 -9.99 8.21 24.36
C MET A 92 -10.65 9.38 23.65
N LYS A 93 -10.73 9.31 22.33
CA LYS A 93 -11.37 10.35 21.51
C LYS A 93 -12.62 9.77 20.87
N VAL A 94 -13.71 10.52 20.98
CA VAL A 94 -15.03 10.11 20.52
C VAL A 94 -15.44 11.03 19.39
N PHE A 95 -15.92 10.43 18.31
CA PHE A 95 -16.29 11.10 17.08
C PHE A 95 -17.74 10.76 16.72
N ASP A 96 -18.42 11.76 16.17
CA ASP A 96 -19.64 11.59 15.41
C ASP A 96 -19.26 11.28 13.96
N VAL A 97 -19.63 10.09 13.50
CA VAL A 97 -19.31 9.60 12.15
C VAL A 97 -20.11 10.36 11.09
N VAL A 98 -21.34 10.77 11.40
CA VAL A 98 -22.25 11.40 10.42
C VAL A 98 -21.90 12.87 10.24
N ASN A 99 -21.59 13.56 11.33
CA ASN A 99 -21.21 14.98 11.31
C ASN A 99 -19.69 15.18 11.09
N PHE A 100 -18.92 14.10 11.12
CA PHE A 100 -17.46 14.10 11.00
C PHE A 100 -16.76 14.97 12.04
N ASP A 101 -17.24 15.00 13.27
CA ASP A 101 -16.68 15.87 14.31
C ASP A 101 -16.24 15.09 15.54
N MET A 102 -15.15 15.54 16.15
CA MET A 102 -14.71 15.02 17.44
C MET A 102 -15.59 15.63 18.52
N ILE A 103 -16.48 14.83 19.10
CA ILE A 103 -17.46 15.29 20.08
C ILE A 103 -16.91 15.34 21.49
N ASN A 104 -15.98 14.46 21.84
CA ASN A 104 -15.45 14.38 23.20
C ASN A 104 -14.01 13.84 23.22
N MET A 105 -13.26 14.26 24.24
CA MET A 105 -11.92 13.77 24.53
C MET A 105 -11.81 13.45 26.01
N LEU A 106 -11.75 12.15 26.31
CA LEU A 106 -11.65 11.65 27.67
C LEU A 106 -10.20 11.34 28.02
N LYS A 107 -9.72 11.91 29.13
CA LYS A 107 -8.38 11.63 29.67
C LYS A 107 -8.50 10.48 30.68
N LEU A 108 -7.91 9.33 30.34
CA LEU A 108 -8.12 8.09 31.09
C LEU A 108 -7.18 7.96 32.29
N GLY A 109 -6.00 8.58 32.26
CA GLY A 109 -5.01 8.52 33.34
C GLY A 109 -4.18 7.23 33.38
N TYR A 110 -4.54 6.22 32.60
CA TYR A 110 -3.81 4.96 32.39
C TYR A 110 -3.56 4.72 30.89
N HIS A 111 -2.71 3.75 30.55
CA HIS A 111 -2.48 3.35 29.16
C HIS A 111 -3.61 2.42 28.68
N PRO A 112 -4.47 2.85 27.74
CA PRO A 112 -5.58 2.03 27.28
C PRO A 112 -5.11 0.85 26.43
N GLY A 113 -5.86 -0.26 26.53
CA GLY A 113 -5.74 -1.42 25.65
C GLY A 113 -6.89 -1.43 24.64
N GLN A 114 -7.86 -2.31 24.84
CA GLN A 114 -9.01 -2.48 23.95
C GLN A 114 -10.14 -1.52 24.29
N CYS A 115 -10.85 -1.03 23.27
CA CYS A 115 -12.08 -0.27 23.46
C CYS A 115 -13.26 -0.88 22.68
N GLU A 116 -14.47 -0.75 23.21
CA GLU A 116 -15.70 -1.18 22.54
C GLU A 116 -16.91 -0.38 23.04
N TRP A 117 -17.86 -0.09 22.15
CA TRP A 117 -19.16 0.46 22.56
C TRP A 117 -20.04 -0.63 23.17
N VAL A 118 -20.48 -0.43 24.41
CA VAL A 118 -21.24 -1.42 25.20
C VAL A 118 -22.69 -1.01 25.44
N TYR A 119 -23.21 -0.14 24.58
CA TYR A 119 -24.61 0.30 24.60
C TYR A 119 -25.36 -0.19 23.36
N CYS A 120 -26.67 -0.29 23.48
CA CYS A 120 -27.58 -0.63 22.40
C CYS A 120 -28.46 0.57 22.01
N PRO A 121 -29.07 0.55 20.82
CA PRO A 121 -30.00 1.59 20.41
C PRO A 121 -31.17 1.72 21.39
N GLY A 122 -31.46 2.94 21.80
CA GLY A 122 -32.50 3.24 22.81
C GLY A 122 -31.99 3.29 24.25
N ASP A 123 -30.73 2.94 24.52
CA ASP A 123 -30.13 3.17 25.84
C ASP A 123 -29.89 4.67 26.04
N ALA A 124 -30.13 5.17 27.27
CA ALA A 124 -30.03 6.59 27.58
C ALA A 124 -28.59 7.12 27.54
N ILE A 125 -27.60 6.25 27.75
CA ILE A 125 -26.18 6.60 27.86
C ILE A 125 -25.41 5.81 26.80
N SER A 126 -24.60 6.52 26.01
CA SER A 126 -23.67 5.91 25.06
C SER A 126 -22.43 5.40 25.78
N SER A 127 -22.56 4.27 26.50
CA SER A 127 -21.47 3.69 27.28
C SER A 127 -20.38 3.05 26.41
N VAL A 128 -19.12 3.35 26.73
CA VAL A 128 -17.91 2.78 26.12
C VAL A 128 -17.11 2.03 27.18
N ALA A 129 -16.70 0.80 26.88
CA ALA A 129 -15.77 0.04 27.70
C ALA A 129 -14.35 0.23 27.17
N THR A 130 -13.39 0.46 28.07
CA THR A 130 -11.97 0.57 27.76
C THR A 130 -11.16 -0.25 28.77
N SER A 131 -10.31 -1.15 28.30
CA SER A 131 -9.41 -1.91 29.15
C SER A 131 -8.12 -1.15 29.43
N GLU A 132 -7.44 -1.47 30.52
CA GLU A 132 -6.04 -1.10 30.72
C GLU A 132 -5.12 -2.10 29.98
N LYS A 133 -4.00 -1.62 29.43
CA LYS A 133 -3.10 -2.43 28.60
C LYS A 133 -2.30 -3.47 29.39
N SER A 134 -1.90 -3.13 30.62
CA SER A 134 -1.02 -3.94 31.48
C SER A 134 -1.77 -4.83 32.46
N THR A 135 -3.07 -4.58 32.69
CA THR A 135 -3.87 -5.26 33.71
C THR A 135 -5.17 -5.83 33.10
N GLY A 136 -5.89 -6.64 33.89
CA GLY A 136 -7.20 -7.15 33.52
C GLY A 136 -8.38 -6.20 33.80
N LYS A 137 -8.11 -4.92 34.08
CA LYS A 137 -9.15 -3.96 34.47
C LYS A 137 -9.92 -3.43 33.27
N ILE A 138 -11.23 -3.29 33.44
CA ILE A 138 -12.13 -2.69 32.46
C ILE A 138 -12.81 -1.48 33.09
N PHE A 139 -12.75 -0.34 32.41
CA PHE A 139 -13.39 0.91 32.82
C PHE A 139 -14.53 1.21 31.85
N ILE A 140 -15.70 1.54 32.39
CA ILE A 140 -16.86 1.93 31.60
C ILE A 140 -17.02 3.44 31.72
N TYR A 141 -17.09 4.14 30.58
CA TYR A 141 -17.29 5.58 30.49
C TYR A 141 -18.57 5.90 29.74
N ASP A 142 -19.12 7.09 29.98
CA ASP A 142 -20.07 7.69 29.06
C ASP A 142 -19.31 8.40 27.94
N GLY A 143 -19.52 7.99 26.69
CA GLY A 143 -18.83 8.57 25.53
C GLY A 143 -19.10 10.08 25.34
N ARG A 144 -20.23 10.59 25.84
CA ARG A 144 -20.58 12.03 25.79
C ARG A 144 -20.40 12.74 27.14
N GLY A 145 -20.05 11.99 28.18
CA GLY A 145 -19.97 12.49 29.54
C GLY A 145 -18.57 13.01 29.92
N ASN A 146 -18.32 13.00 31.23
CA ASN A 146 -17.09 13.48 31.84
C ASN A 146 -16.01 12.39 31.91
N ASN A 147 -14.80 12.76 32.35
CA ASN A 147 -13.65 11.87 32.55
C ASN A 147 -13.81 10.83 33.68
N GLN A 148 -14.96 10.76 34.34
CA GLN A 148 -15.18 9.80 35.43
C GLN A 148 -15.78 8.50 34.90
N PRO A 149 -15.24 7.34 35.28
CA PRO A 149 -15.83 6.06 34.90
C PRO A 149 -17.16 5.85 35.63
N LEU A 150 -18.16 5.33 34.93
CA LEU A 150 -19.45 4.89 35.45
C LEU A 150 -19.30 3.62 36.30
N HIS A 151 -18.40 2.72 35.89
CA HIS A 151 -18.15 1.45 36.55
C HIS A 151 -16.74 0.95 36.26
N VAL A 152 -16.15 0.20 37.20
CA VAL A 152 -14.81 -0.38 37.06
C VAL A 152 -14.88 -1.85 37.44
N PHE A 153 -14.42 -2.72 36.55
CA PHE A 153 -14.22 -4.13 36.82
C PHE A 153 -12.77 -4.36 37.26
N ASP A 154 -12.53 -4.51 38.56
CA ASP A 154 -11.19 -4.75 39.10
C ASP A 154 -10.76 -6.23 39.06
N LYS A 155 -11.71 -7.16 39.10
CA LYS A 155 -11.46 -8.60 39.34
C LYS A 155 -12.06 -9.53 38.29
N LEU A 156 -12.58 -9.00 37.19
CA LEU A 156 -13.20 -9.84 36.15
C LEU A 156 -12.15 -10.69 35.43
N HIS A 157 -11.02 -10.09 35.08
CA HIS A 157 -9.88 -10.77 34.46
C HIS A 157 -8.62 -10.60 35.32
N MET A 158 -7.82 -11.66 35.40
CA MET A 158 -6.52 -11.64 36.10
C MET A 158 -5.35 -11.29 35.18
N SER A 159 -5.54 -11.47 33.87
CA SER A 159 -4.55 -11.18 32.82
C SER A 159 -4.99 -10.01 31.94
N PRO A 160 -4.07 -9.37 31.20
CA PRO A 160 -4.43 -8.32 30.26
C PRO A 160 -5.48 -8.77 29.24
N LEU A 161 -6.42 -7.89 28.93
CA LEU A 161 -7.47 -8.18 27.96
C LEU A 161 -6.91 -8.24 26.54
N THR A 162 -7.45 -9.18 25.77
CA THR A 162 -7.19 -9.30 24.34
C THR A 162 -8.30 -8.68 23.52
N GLN A 163 -9.56 -8.83 23.93
CA GLN A 163 -10.72 -8.32 23.21
C GLN A 163 -11.90 -8.00 24.13
N ILE A 164 -12.69 -6.99 23.75
CA ILE A 164 -14.04 -6.70 24.29
C ILE A 164 -14.96 -6.53 23.09
N ARG A 165 -16.11 -7.22 23.06
CA ARG A 165 -17.11 -7.08 21.98
C ARG A 165 -18.53 -7.15 22.50
N LEU A 166 -19.40 -6.27 21.99
CA LEU A 166 -20.83 -6.29 22.29
C LEU A 166 -21.57 -7.18 21.28
N ASN A 167 -22.42 -8.07 21.79
CA ASN A 167 -23.47 -8.72 21.02
C ASN A 167 -24.76 -7.87 21.11
N PRO A 168 -25.11 -7.11 20.07
CA PRO A 168 -26.22 -6.15 20.13
C PRO A 168 -27.60 -6.83 20.23
N VAL A 169 -27.73 -8.07 19.75
CA VAL A 169 -29.01 -8.80 19.75
C VAL A 169 -29.40 -9.22 21.17
N TYR A 170 -28.44 -9.79 21.90
CA TYR A 170 -28.66 -10.27 23.27
C TYR A 170 -28.30 -9.23 24.34
N LYS A 171 -27.74 -8.07 23.94
CA LYS A 171 -27.26 -7.01 24.85
C LYS A 171 -26.22 -7.50 25.86
N VAL A 172 -25.34 -8.38 25.42
CA VAL A 172 -24.31 -9.02 26.24
C VAL A 172 -22.94 -8.68 25.68
N VAL A 173 -22.02 -8.31 26.55
CA VAL A 173 -20.63 -8.06 26.23
C VAL A 173 -19.81 -9.30 26.55
N VAL A 174 -18.91 -9.64 25.64
CA VAL A 174 -17.93 -10.71 25.83
C VAL A 174 -16.56 -10.08 25.93
N SER A 175 -15.81 -10.43 26.96
CA SER A 175 -14.41 -10.05 27.12
C SER A 175 -13.52 -11.27 27.20
N SER A 176 -12.32 -11.16 26.65
CA SER A 176 -11.31 -12.22 26.70
C SER A 176 -9.98 -11.70 27.17
N ASP A 177 -9.18 -12.57 27.79
CA ASP A 177 -7.84 -12.25 28.26
C ASP A 177 -6.73 -13.12 27.65
N LYS A 178 -5.49 -12.72 27.90
CA LYS A 178 -4.29 -13.45 27.46
C LYS A 178 -4.13 -14.83 28.08
N SER A 179 -4.86 -15.15 29.16
CA SER A 179 -4.87 -16.49 29.74
C SER A 179 -5.82 -17.46 29.02
N GLY A 180 -6.58 -16.95 28.05
CA GLY A 180 -7.55 -17.73 27.28
C GLY A 180 -8.91 -17.85 27.96
N MET A 181 -9.20 -17.00 28.96
CA MET A 181 -10.49 -16.97 29.63
C MET A 181 -11.44 -16.05 28.88
N ILE A 182 -12.69 -16.51 28.73
CA ILE A 182 -13.78 -15.75 28.12
C ILE A 182 -14.85 -15.51 29.18
N GLU A 183 -15.23 -14.25 29.37
CA GLU A 183 -16.20 -13.78 30.35
C GLU A 183 -17.40 -13.13 29.64
N TYR A 184 -18.59 -13.32 30.21
CA TYR A 184 -19.85 -12.73 29.74
C TYR A 184 -20.40 -11.79 30.80
N TRP A 185 -20.78 -10.59 30.39
CA TRP A 185 -21.36 -9.58 31.29
C TRP A 185 -22.27 -8.64 30.50
N THR A 186 -23.15 -7.91 31.18
CA THR A 186 -24.15 -7.03 30.54
C THR A 186 -23.79 -5.55 30.66
N GLY A 187 -24.38 -4.69 29.82
CA GLY A 187 -24.21 -3.24 29.91
C GLY A 187 -24.94 -2.57 31.08
N THR A 188 -25.03 -1.24 31.00
CA THR A 188 -25.68 -0.36 31.99
C THR A 188 -27.12 -0.77 32.37
N PRO A 189 -28.02 -1.19 31.44
CA PRO A 189 -29.42 -1.46 31.82
C PRO A 189 -29.59 -2.67 32.74
N HIS A 190 -28.57 -3.52 32.84
CA HIS A 190 -28.58 -4.76 33.61
C HIS A 190 -27.46 -4.80 34.67
N GLU A 191 -26.95 -3.63 35.06
CA GLU A 191 -26.02 -3.44 36.18
C GLU A 191 -24.75 -4.30 36.10
N TYR A 192 -24.19 -4.54 34.90
CA TYR A 192 -22.87 -5.17 34.78
C TYR A 192 -22.76 -6.61 35.33
N LYS A 193 -23.88 -7.32 35.43
CA LYS A 193 -23.95 -8.69 35.95
C LYS A 193 -23.83 -9.73 34.84
N PHE A 194 -23.75 -10.99 35.25
CA PHE A 194 -23.82 -12.12 34.33
C PHE A 194 -25.20 -12.14 33.61
N PRO A 195 -25.23 -12.36 32.28
CA PRO A 195 -26.48 -12.36 31.51
C PRO A 195 -27.43 -13.49 31.93
N LYS A 196 -28.73 -13.19 31.99
CA LYS A 196 -29.78 -14.20 32.28
C LYS A 196 -30.36 -14.88 31.03
N ASN A 197 -30.02 -14.38 29.84
CA ASN A 197 -30.54 -14.84 28.56
C ASN A 197 -29.64 -15.87 27.86
N VAL A 198 -28.61 -16.37 28.55
CA VAL A 198 -27.80 -17.50 28.10
C VAL A 198 -28.32 -18.81 28.70
N ASN A 199 -28.14 -19.92 28.00
CA ASN A 199 -28.70 -21.22 28.35
C ASN A 199 -27.77 -22.06 29.25
N TRP A 200 -26.89 -21.41 30.01
CA TRP A 200 -25.95 -22.05 30.93
C TRP A 200 -25.69 -21.16 32.13
N GLU A 201 -25.47 -21.78 33.28
CA GLU A 201 -25.17 -21.08 34.54
C GLU A 201 -23.70 -21.28 34.95
N TYR A 202 -23.17 -22.49 34.71
CA TYR A 202 -21.78 -22.82 35.03
C TYR A 202 -20.95 -22.94 33.76
N LYS A 203 -19.74 -22.36 33.79
CA LYS A 203 -18.80 -22.45 32.67
C LYS A 203 -18.34 -23.86 32.34
N THR A 204 -18.43 -24.78 33.31
CA THR A 204 -18.12 -26.20 33.13
C THR A 204 -19.04 -26.88 32.11
N ASP A 205 -20.24 -26.33 31.89
CA ASP A 205 -21.21 -26.86 30.93
C ASP A 205 -20.93 -26.40 29.49
N THR A 206 -19.90 -25.56 29.33
CA THR A 206 -19.51 -24.90 28.09
C THR A 206 -18.12 -25.33 27.63
N ASP A 207 -17.79 -25.01 26.37
CA ASP A 207 -16.46 -25.25 25.80
C ASP A 207 -15.60 -23.97 25.82
N LEU A 208 -15.96 -22.97 26.61
CA LEU A 208 -15.27 -21.68 26.65
C LEU A 208 -13.83 -21.78 27.19
N TYR A 209 -13.53 -22.83 27.95
CA TYR A 209 -12.19 -23.14 28.45
C TYR A 209 -11.25 -23.74 27.40
N GLU A 210 -11.73 -23.98 26.18
CA GLU A 210 -10.92 -24.57 25.11
C GLU A 210 -9.62 -23.80 24.85
N PHE A 211 -9.68 -22.47 24.88
CA PHE A 211 -8.50 -21.62 24.71
C PHE A 211 -7.47 -21.82 25.83
N ALA A 212 -7.91 -21.80 27.09
CA ALA A 212 -7.06 -22.06 28.24
C ALA A 212 -6.44 -23.48 28.20
N LYS A 213 -7.21 -24.50 27.79
CA LYS A 213 -6.72 -25.88 27.60
C LYS A 213 -5.62 -25.94 26.54
N CYS A 214 -5.78 -25.23 25.43
CA CYS A 214 -4.79 -25.14 24.36
C CYS A 214 -3.63 -24.18 24.65
N LYS A 215 -3.61 -23.50 25.81
CA LYS A 215 -2.67 -22.41 26.13
C LYS A 215 -2.65 -21.32 25.05
N ALA A 216 -3.80 -21.06 24.46
CA ALA A 216 -4.02 -20.05 23.44
C ALA A 216 -4.98 -18.99 23.97
N TYR A 217 -5.05 -17.84 23.31
CA TYR A 217 -6.01 -16.80 23.63
C TYR A 217 -6.71 -16.28 22.36
N PRO A 218 -7.95 -15.78 22.46
CA PRO A 218 -8.64 -15.15 21.33
C PRO A 218 -7.94 -13.83 20.97
N SER A 219 -7.45 -13.70 19.74
CA SER A 219 -6.97 -12.43 19.18
C SER A 219 -8.12 -11.57 18.66
N SER A 220 -9.18 -12.20 18.16
CA SER A 220 -10.36 -11.50 17.66
C SER A 220 -11.63 -12.29 17.95
N ILE A 221 -12.71 -11.54 18.17
CA ILE A 221 -14.06 -12.04 18.41
C ILE A 221 -14.99 -11.26 17.50
N SER A 222 -15.92 -11.96 16.86
CA SER A 222 -16.99 -11.38 16.06
C SER A 222 -18.27 -12.18 16.22
N PHE A 223 -19.41 -11.50 16.22
CA PHE A 223 -20.72 -12.12 16.33
C PHE A 223 -21.40 -12.16 14.97
N SER A 224 -22.17 -13.22 14.74
CA SER A 224 -23.09 -13.23 13.61
C SER A 224 -24.14 -12.12 13.79
N PRO A 225 -24.71 -11.58 12.70
CA PRO A 225 -25.72 -10.54 12.78
C PRO A 225 -26.98 -10.93 13.57
N ASP A 226 -27.31 -12.23 13.61
CA ASP A 226 -28.38 -12.78 14.45
C ASP A 226 -27.98 -13.00 15.93
N GLY A 227 -26.71 -12.74 16.26
CA GLY A 227 -26.10 -12.88 17.59
C GLY A 227 -25.94 -14.32 18.08
N LYS A 228 -26.36 -15.35 17.32
CA LYS A 228 -26.40 -16.75 17.78
C LYS A 228 -25.06 -17.46 17.69
N LYS A 229 -24.17 -17.01 16.83
CA LYS A 229 -22.84 -17.58 16.63
C LYS A 229 -21.78 -16.56 17.03
N MET A 230 -20.71 -17.07 17.64
CA MET A 230 -19.53 -16.29 17.99
C MET A 230 -18.33 -16.92 17.30
N ALA A 231 -17.73 -16.21 16.35
CA ALA A 231 -16.50 -16.61 15.70
C ALA A 231 -15.32 -15.98 16.43
N THR A 232 -14.28 -16.78 16.63
CA THR A 232 -13.07 -16.38 17.32
C THR A 232 -11.86 -16.83 16.51
N LEU A 233 -10.84 -15.98 16.46
CA LEU A 233 -9.53 -16.32 15.92
C LEU A 233 -8.56 -16.42 17.09
N GLY A 234 -7.85 -17.54 17.21
CA GLY A 234 -6.88 -17.78 18.28
C GLY A 234 -5.46 -17.39 17.90
N SER A 235 -4.64 -17.14 18.93
CA SER A 235 -3.18 -16.99 18.80
C SER A 235 -2.51 -18.25 18.22
N ASP A 236 -3.17 -19.40 18.31
CA ASP A 236 -2.76 -20.68 17.72
C ASP A 236 -3.15 -20.83 16.24
N ARG A 237 -3.61 -19.76 15.60
CA ARG A 237 -4.06 -19.72 14.20
C ARG A 237 -5.23 -20.69 13.93
N LYS A 238 -6.04 -20.99 14.94
CA LYS A 238 -7.27 -21.76 14.77
C LYS A 238 -8.48 -20.84 14.87
N VAL A 239 -9.42 -21.02 13.95
CA VAL A 239 -10.72 -20.35 14.00
C VAL A 239 -11.69 -21.27 14.71
N ARG A 240 -12.33 -20.77 15.76
CA ARG A 240 -13.33 -21.52 16.54
C ARG A 240 -14.66 -20.78 16.48
N ILE A 241 -15.71 -21.49 16.12
CA ILE A 241 -17.08 -20.96 16.11
C ILE A 241 -17.86 -21.62 17.24
N PHE A 242 -18.40 -20.80 18.13
CA PHE A 242 -19.22 -21.21 19.26
C PHE A 242 -20.68 -20.87 19.01
N ARG A 243 -21.58 -21.68 19.56
CA ARG A 243 -22.98 -21.27 19.76
C ARG A 243 -23.02 -20.35 20.96
N PHE A 244 -23.42 -19.11 20.75
CA PHE A 244 -23.39 -18.05 21.76
C PHE A 244 -24.20 -18.42 23.00
N LEU A 245 -25.46 -18.83 22.80
CA LEU A 245 -26.38 -19.14 23.91
C LEU A 245 -25.95 -20.31 24.78
N THR A 246 -25.30 -21.33 24.22
CA THR A 246 -24.90 -22.53 24.98
C THR A 246 -23.42 -22.51 25.35
N GLY A 247 -22.61 -21.58 24.82
CA GLY A 247 -21.15 -21.56 24.99
C GLY A 247 -20.44 -22.80 24.43
N LYS A 248 -21.12 -23.62 23.60
CA LYS A 248 -20.57 -24.87 23.08
C LYS A 248 -19.86 -24.65 21.76
N LEU A 249 -18.76 -25.38 21.57
CA LEU A 249 -17.97 -25.34 20.35
C LEU A 249 -18.74 -26.02 19.22
N MET A 250 -18.88 -25.33 18.10
CA MET A 250 -19.63 -25.81 16.94
C MET A 250 -18.69 -26.31 15.84
N ARG A 251 -17.65 -25.53 15.53
CA ARG A 251 -16.68 -25.81 14.45
C ARG A 251 -15.30 -25.30 14.82
N VAL A 252 -14.28 -25.98 14.30
CA VAL A 252 -12.87 -25.56 14.38
C VAL A 252 -12.26 -25.66 12.98
N PHE A 253 -11.61 -24.59 12.53
CA PHE A 253 -10.81 -24.56 11.32
C PHE A 253 -9.35 -24.39 11.72
N ASP A 254 -8.51 -25.29 11.24
CA ASP A 254 -7.07 -25.25 11.48
C ASP A 254 -6.39 -24.48 10.34
N GLU A 255 -5.78 -23.34 10.68
CA GLU A 255 -5.00 -22.50 9.77
C GLU A 255 -3.54 -22.40 10.25
N SER A 256 -3.07 -23.44 10.94
CA SER A 256 -1.69 -23.55 11.38
C SER A 256 -0.71 -23.68 10.21
N LEU A 257 0.53 -23.27 10.45
CA LEU A 257 1.61 -23.37 9.46
C LEU A 257 1.95 -24.82 9.09
N SER A 258 1.79 -25.75 10.02
CA SER A 258 1.92 -27.19 9.77
C SER A 258 0.89 -27.66 8.75
N MET A 259 -0.37 -27.27 8.93
CA MET A 259 -1.45 -27.61 8.01
C MET A 259 -1.19 -27.05 6.60
N PHE A 260 -0.72 -25.82 6.47
CA PHE A 260 -0.33 -25.27 5.16
C PHE A 260 0.84 -26.01 4.51
N THR A 261 1.80 -26.49 5.30
CA THR A 261 2.93 -27.28 4.79
C THR A 261 2.48 -28.64 4.27
N GLU A 262 1.60 -29.33 5.01
CA GLU A 262 0.99 -30.59 4.58
C GLU A 262 0.15 -30.41 3.33
N LEU A 263 -0.68 -29.36 3.27
CA LEU A 263 -1.46 -29.03 2.08
C LEU A 263 -0.58 -28.80 0.86
N GLN A 264 0.52 -28.06 1.01
CA GLN A 264 1.47 -27.78 -0.08
C GLN A 264 2.13 -29.07 -0.60
N GLN A 265 2.45 -30.02 0.29
CA GLN A 265 3.00 -31.32 -0.09
C GLN A 265 1.99 -32.21 -0.81
N MET A 266 0.72 -32.23 -0.37
CA MET A 266 -0.33 -33.00 -1.01
C MET A 266 -0.72 -32.44 -2.38
N ARG A 267 -0.88 -31.12 -2.46
CA ARG A 267 -1.21 -30.41 -3.69
C ARG A 267 -0.64 -29.02 -3.64
N GLN A 268 0.32 -28.76 -4.53
CA GLN A 268 0.96 -27.45 -4.66
C GLN A 268 -0.10 -26.34 -4.79
N GLN A 269 -0.17 -25.47 -3.77
CA GLN A 269 -1.13 -24.35 -3.72
C GLN A 269 -0.59 -23.09 -4.35
N LEU A 270 0.73 -22.89 -4.20
CA LEU A 270 1.53 -21.77 -4.69
C LEU A 270 2.88 -22.29 -5.20
N PRO A 271 3.57 -21.56 -6.08
CA PRO A 271 4.96 -21.87 -6.43
C PRO A 271 5.86 -21.86 -5.19
N ASP A 272 6.84 -22.77 -5.10
CA ASP A 272 7.60 -23.01 -3.87
C ASP A 272 8.36 -21.77 -3.38
N MET A 273 8.89 -20.97 -4.30
CA MET A 273 9.56 -19.71 -3.95
C MET A 273 8.60 -18.72 -3.27
N GLU A 274 7.37 -18.61 -3.77
CA GLU A 274 6.36 -17.72 -3.20
C GLU A 274 5.84 -18.26 -1.87
N PHE A 275 5.57 -19.56 -1.78
CA PHE A 275 5.19 -20.23 -0.54
C PHE A 275 6.23 -19.99 0.56
N GLY A 276 7.52 -20.15 0.25
CA GLY A 276 8.62 -19.89 1.17
C GLY A 276 8.67 -18.44 1.66
N ARG A 277 8.45 -17.47 0.77
CA ARG A 277 8.37 -16.04 1.15
C ARG A 277 7.20 -15.77 2.09
N ARG A 278 6.00 -16.27 1.77
CA ARG A 278 4.81 -16.07 2.62
C ARG A 278 4.95 -16.76 3.98
N MET A 279 5.58 -17.94 4.05
CA MET A 279 5.92 -18.62 5.31
C MET A 279 6.89 -17.79 6.17
N ALA A 280 7.87 -17.14 5.55
CA ALA A 280 8.80 -16.25 6.25
C ALA A 280 8.08 -15.04 6.87
N VAL A 281 7.15 -14.43 6.12
CA VAL A 281 6.30 -13.33 6.63
C VAL A 281 5.47 -13.78 7.82
N GLU A 282 4.88 -14.98 7.79
CA GLU A 282 4.10 -15.50 8.91
C GLU A 282 4.92 -15.72 10.19
N ARG A 283 6.19 -16.13 10.05
CA ARG A 283 7.12 -16.25 11.18
C ARG A 283 7.53 -14.89 11.73
N GLU A 284 7.67 -13.89 10.87
CA GLU A 284 7.98 -12.52 11.28
C GLU A 284 6.80 -11.88 12.03
N LEU A 285 5.58 -12.08 11.53
CA LEU A 285 4.33 -11.60 12.13
C LEU A 285 4.19 -12.10 13.57
N GLU A 286 4.57 -13.35 13.84
CA GLU A 286 4.55 -13.96 15.18
C GLU A 286 5.62 -13.37 16.10
N LYS A 287 6.83 -13.10 15.59
CA LYS A 287 7.90 -12.46 16.38
C LYS A 287 7.56 -11.05 16.85
N VAL A 288 6.79 -10.31 16.05
CA VAL A 288 6.40 -8.91 16.35
C VAL A 288 5.07 -8.83 17.11
N ASP A 289 4.46 -9.97 17.47
CA ASP A 289 3.13 -10.05 18.09
C ASP A 289 2.05 -9.31 17.28
N ALA A 290 2.20 -9.27 15.96
CA ALA A 290 1.26 -8.61 15.06
C ALA A 290 -0.02 -9.43 14.84
N VAL A 291 -0.05 -10.68 15.33
CA VAL A 291 -1.24 -11.57 15.33
C VAL A 291 -2.44 -10.90 15.99
N ARG A 292 -2.20 -10.02 16.99
CA ARG A 292 -3.24 -9.27 17.70
C ARG A 292 -4.07 -8.33 16.81
N LEU A 293 -3.54 -7.93 15.65
CA LEU A 293 -4.22 -7.04 14.70
C LEU A 293 -5.10 -7.78 13.69
N ILE A 294 -5.02 -9.11 13.64
CA ILE A 294 -5.82 -9.91 12.72
C ILE A 294 -7.23 -10.02 13.28
N ASN A 295 -8.23 -9.79 12.44
CA ASN A 295 -9.63 -9.98 12.82
C ASN A 295 -10.35 -11.04 12.00
N ILE A 296 -11.55 -11.36 12.48
CA ILE A 296 -12.52 -12.24 11.85
C ILE A 296 -13.84 -11.49 11.76
N ILE A 297 -14.54 -11.61 10.65
CA ILE A 297 -15.83 -10.94 10.44
C ILE A 297 -16.86 -11.92 9.88
N PHE A 298 -18.12 -11.68 10.23
CA PHE A 298 -19.25 -12.32 9.57
C PHE A 298 -19.74 -11.47 8.41
N ASP A 299 -20.37 -12.12 7.44
CA ASP A 299 -21.23 -11.43 6.49
C ASP A 299 -22.58 -11.06 7.13
N GLU A 300 -23.34 -10.18 6.48
CA GLU A 300 -24.66 -9.71 6.93
C GLU A 300 -25.70 -10.83 7.08
N THR A 301 -25.52 -11.97 6.40
CA THR A 301 -26.43 -13.13 6.56
C THR A 301 -26.05 -14.01 7.75
N GLY A 302 -24.80 -13.98 8.22
CA GLY A 302 -24.28 -14.82 9.29
C GLY A 302 -23.97 -16.27 8.88
N HIS A 303 -23.95 -16.56 7.58
CA HIS A 303 -23.61 -17.88 7.02
C HIS A 303 -22.13 -17.99 6.64
N PHE A 304 -21.49 -16.87 6.31
CA PHE A 304 -20.09 -16.83 5.91
C PHE A 304 -19.23 -16.10 6.93
N VAL A 305 -18.01 -16.58 7.04
CA VAL A 305 -16.98 -16.00 7.88
C VAL A 305 -15.77 -15.69 7.02
N LEU A 306 -15.23 -14.49 7.19
CA LEU A 306 -14.08 -13.98 6.46
C LEU A 306 -12.94 -13.67 7.43
N TYR A 307 -11.74 -14.12 7.08
CA TYR A 307 -10.51 -13.81 7.81
C TYR A 307 -9.29 -13.92 6.90
N GLY A 308 -8.23 -13.17 7.25
CA GLY A 308 -6.98 -13.14 6.52
C GLY A 308 -6.06 -14.31 6.88
N THR A 309 -5.59 -15.05 5.88
CA THR A 309 -4.63 -16.16 6.00
C THR A 309 -3.37 -15.91 5.19
N MET A 310 -2.41 -16.83 5.27
CA MET A 310 -1.21 -16.84 4.43
C MET A 310 -1.55 -16.86 2.93
N LEU A 311 -2.61 -17.57 2.53
CA LEU A 311 -3.00 -17.68 1.12
C LEU A 311 -3.77 -16.44 0.62
N GLY A 312 -4.40 -15.69 1.51
CA GLY A 312 -5.33 -14.61 1.17
C GLY A 312 -6.51 -14.57 2.14
N ILE A 313 -7.57 -13.86 1.77
CA ILE A 313 -8.80 -13.77 2.58
C ILE A 313 -9.66 -14.99 2.26
N LYS A 314 -9.83 -15.89 3.22
CA LYS A 314 -10.71 -17.05 3.06
C LYS A 314 -12.15 -16.67 3.37
N VAL A 315 -13.06 -17.06 2.50
CA VAL A 315 -14.51 -17.01 2.72
C VAL A 315 -14.99 -18.42 2.98
N ILE A 316 -15.41 -18.68 4.22
CA ILE A 316 -15.83 -20.00 4.66
C ILE A 316 -17.32 -20.00 4.95
N ASN A 317 -18.02 -21.00 4.41
CA ASN A 317 -19.39 -21.29 4.79
C ASN A 317 -19.41 -22.09 6.09
N VAL A 318 -20.00 -21.50 7.12
CA VAL A 318 -20.08 -22.06 8.46
C VAL A 318 -20.97 -23.30 8.51
N GLU A 319 -22.01 -23.36 7.68
CA GLU A 319 -22.96 -24.47 7.65
C GLU A 319 -22.39 -25.70 6.92
N THR A 320 -21.72 -25.48 5.78
CA THR A 320 -21.19 -26.57 4.94
C THR A 320 -19.74 -26.95 5.27
N ASN A 321 -19.04 -26.14 6.07
CA ASN A 321 -17.63 -26.32 6.43
C ASN A 321 -16.68 -26.29 5.22
N ARG A 322 -17.06 -25.56 4.16
CA ARG A 322 -16.28 -25.44 2.92
C ARG A 322 -15.73 -24.03 2.75
N CYS A 323 -14.48 -23.95 2.32
CA CYS A 323 -13.92 -22.69 1.80
C CYS A 323 -14.45 -22.49 0.38
N ILE A 324 -15.21 -21.42 0.17
CA ILE A 324 -15.86 -21.15 -1.12
C ILE A 324 -14.97 -20.28 -2.00
N ARG A 325 -14.38 -19.23 -1.42
CA ARG A 325 -13.52 -18.29 -2.14
C ARG A 325 -12.27 -17.98 -1.33
N ILE A 326 -11.19 -17.69 -2.05
CA ILE A 326 -9.96 -17.12 -1.50
C ILE A 326 -9.67 -15.85 -2.29
N LEU A 327 -9.90 -14.69 -1.68
CA LEU A 327 -9.64 -13.38 -2.30
C LEU A 327 -8.18 -13.01 -2.07
N GLY A 328 -7.56 -12.34 -3.05
CA GLY A 328 -6.17 -11.93 -2.96
C GLY A 328 -5.18 -13.09 -3.02
N LYS A 329 -5.57 -14.27 -3.55
CA LYS A 329 -4.65 -15.41 -3.65
C LYS A 329 -3.43 -15.09 -4.52
N GLN A 330 -3.63 -14.33 -5.59
CA GLN A 330 -2.58 -13.93 -6.53
C GLN A 330 -1.76 -12.74 -6.01
N GLU A 331 -2.17 -12.12 -4.91
CA GLU A 331 -1.53 -10.93 -4.36
C GLU A 331 -0.48 -11.31 -3.32
N ASN A 332 0.72 -10.76 -3.44
CA ASN A 332 1.81 -11.02 -2.51
C ASN A 332 1.77 -10.09 -1.29
N ILE A 333 0.63 -10.05 -0.60
CA ILE A 333 0.41 -9.23 0.60
C ILE A 333 -0.30 -10.03 1.69
N ARG A 334 0.15 -9.84 2.94
CA ARG A 334 -0.43 -10.50 4.11
C ARG A 334 -1.53 -9.64 4.71
N MET A 335 -2.79 -10.04 4.51
CA MET A 335 -3.98 -9.27 4.92
C MET A 335 -4.28 -9.36 6.41
N MET A 336 -4.28 -8.25 7.15
CA MET A 336 -4.39 -8.25 8.61
C MET A 336 -5.83 -8.04 9.07
N GLN A 337 -6.31 -6.79 8.99
CA GLN A 337 -7.64 -6.43 9.46
C GLN A 337 -8.58 -6.26 8.26
N LEU A 338 -9.79 -6.78 8.39
CA LEU A 338 -10.84 -6.79 7.39
C LEU A 338 -12.04 -5.96 7.86
N ALA A 339 -12.65 -5.23 6.94
CA ALA A 339 -13.96 -4.63 7.09
C ALA A 339 -14.79 -4.96 5.84
N LEU A 340 -16.05 -5.30 6.02
CA LEU A 340 -16.96 -5.67 4.94
C LEU A 340 -18.06 -4.64 4.83
N PHE A 341 -18.29 -4.18 3.60
CA PHE A 341 -19.44 -3.37 3.21
C PHE A 341 -20.33 -4.22 2.30
N GLN A 342 -21.60 -4.41 2.66
CA GLN A 342 -22.61 -5.12 1.86
C GLN A 342 -23.85 -4.26 1.58
N GLY A 343 -23.79 -2.98 1.96
CA GLY A 343 -24.88 -2.03 1.73
C GLY A 343 -24.99 -1.55 0.28
N VAL A 344 -26.03 -0.74 0.04
CA VAL A 344 -26.22 -0.03 -1.22
C VAL A 344 -25.72 1.40 -1.05
N ALA A 345 -24.66 1.77 -1.77
CA ALA A 345 -24.09 3.12 -1.69
C ALA A 345 -25.12 4.18 -2.13
N LYS A 346 -25.35 5.20 -1.30
CA LYS A 346 -26.29 6.28 -1.58
C LYS A 346 -25.71 7.26 -2.61
N LYS A 347 -26.46 7.57 -3.68
CA LYS A 347 -26.09 8.59 -4.67
C LYS A 347 -25.95 9.98 -4.04
N HIS A 348 -24.89 10.69 -4.40
CA HIS A 348 -24.67 12.09 -4.06
C HIS A 348 -25.30 13.03 -5.11
N ARG A 349 -26.62 12.95 -5.37
CA ARG A 349 -27.37 14.00 -6.11
C ARG A 349 -28.89 13.77 -6.12
N ALA A 350 -29.61 14.85 -5.78
CA ALA A 350 -31.06 15.11 -5.84
C ALA A 350 -32.01 14.08 -5.21
N ALA A 351 -32.91 14.55 -4.34
CA ALA A 351 -34.05 13.78 -3.89
C ALA A 351 -34.80 13.21 -5.11
N ILE A 352 -34.91 11.89 -5.17
CA ILE A 352 -35.68 11.22 -6.22
C ILE A 352 -37.15 11.62 -6.00
N THR A 353 -37.74 12.33 -6.96
CA THR A 353 -39.15 12.71 -6.89
C THR A 353 -40.03 11.45 -6.92
N ILE A 354 -41.19 11.50 -6.28
CA ILE A 354 -42.15 10.38 -6.26
C ILE A 354 -42.50 9.95 -7.70
N GLU A 355 -42.55 10.92 -8.61
CA GLU A 355 -42.78 10.72 -10.05
C GLU A 355 -41.65 9.93 -10.74
N MET A 356 -40.37 10.15 -10.37
CA MET A 356 -39.24 9.37 -10.90
C MET A 356 -39.22 7.93 -10.39
N LYS A 357 -39.68 7.67 -9.16
CA LYS A 357 -39.86 6.28 -8.64
C LYS A 357 -41.06 5.57 -9.24
N ALA A 358 -42.12 6.32 -9.57
CA ALA A 358 -43.32 5.78 -10.21
C ALA A 358 -43.10 5.43 -11.68
N SER A 359 -42.12 6.04 -12.36
CA SER A 359 -41.65 5.54 -13.64
C SER A 359 -40.85 4.26 -13.43
N GLU A 360 -41.35 3.12 -13.93
CA GLU A 360 -40.62 1.84 -13.99
C GLU A 360 -39.45 1.95 -15.00
N ASN A 361 -38.50 2.83 -14.72
CA ASN A 361 -37.36 3.10 -15.57
C ASN A 361 -36.29 2.02 -15.31
N PRO A 362 -35.94 1.15 -16.28
CA PRO A 362 -34.99 0.06 -16.07
C PRO A 362 -33.60 0.53 -15.59
N VAL A 363 -33.25 1.79 -15.88
CA VAL A 363 -31.99 2.43 -15.48
C VAL A 363 -31.94 2.77 -13.99
N LEU A 364 -33.10 2.99 -13.34
CA LEU A 364 -33.19 3.22 -11.88
C LEU A 364 -33.24 1.91 -11.09
N GLN A 365 -33.66 0.80 -11.70
CA GLN A 365 -33.70 -0.53 -11.08
C GLN A 365 -32.32 -1.19 -10.94
N ASN A 366 -31.30 -0.71 -11.66
CA ASN A 366 -29.93 -1.23 -11.60
C ASN A 366 -29.05 -0.56 -10.53
N ILE A 367 -29.56 -0.33 -9.31
CA ILE A 367 -28.67 -0.05 -8.18
C ILE A 367 -28.14 -1.39 -7.67
N GLN A 368 -27.11 -1.90 -8.34
CA GLN A 368 -26.48 -3.16 -7.94
C GLN A 368 -25.63 -2.94 -6.69
N ALA A 369 -25.83 -3.77 -5.67
CA ALA A 369 -24.98 -3.76 -4.49
C ALA A 369 -23.52 -4.07 -4.88
N ASP A 370 -22.60 -3.24 -4.39
CA ASP A 370 -21.16 -3.35 -4.61
C ASP A 370 -20.46 -3.84 -3.33
N PRO A 371 -20.58 -5.15 -2.99
CA PRO A 371 -20.02 -5.67 -1.77
C PRO A 371 -18.50 -5.56 -1.84
N THR A 372 -17.94 -4.89 -0.84
CA THR A 372 -16.55 -4.50 -0.82
C THR A 372 -15.92 -4.98 0.47
N VAL A 373 -14.83 -5.75 0.36
CA VAL A 373 -13.95 -6.04 1.49
C VAL A 373 -12.79 -5.06 1.45
N ILE A 374 -12.63 -4.29 2.52
CA ILE A 374 -11.49 -3.42 2.74
C ILE A 374 -10.55 -4.12 3.71
N CYS A 375 -9.27 -4.17 3.38
CA CYS A 375 -8.27 -4.79 4.26
C CYS A 375 -6.97 -4.01 4.39
N THR A 376 -6.35 -4.12 5.56
CA THR A 376 -4.98 -3.65 5.81
C THR A 376 -3.98 -4.78 5.52
N ALA A 377 -2.71 -4.44 5.31
CA ALA A 377 -1.65 -5.45 5.11
C ALA A 377 -0.45 -5.23 6.05
N PHE A 378 0.23 -6.34 6.37
CA PHE A 378 1.37 -6.32 7.29
C PHE A 378 2.50 -5.41 6.78
N LYS A 379 2.92 -4.44 7.62
CA LYS A 379 3.96 -3.43 7.33
C LYS A 379 3.71 -2.62 6.05
N LYS A 380 2.45 -2.42 5.66
CA LYS A 380 2.08 -1.56 4.53
C LYS A 380 1.34 -0.33 5.03
N ASN A 381 1.67 0.82 4.47
CA ASN A 381 0.96 2.09 4.64
C ASN A 381 -0.25 2.21 3.68
N ARG A 382 -0.70 1.09 3.10
CA ARG A 382 -1.83 1.01 2.17
C ARG A 382 -2.91 0.09 2.69
N PHE A 383 -4.15 0.44 2.37
CA PHE A 383 -5.29 -0.46 2.48
C PHE A 383 -5.83 -0.78 1.09
N TYR A 384 -6.40 -1.97 0.95
CA TYR A 384 -6.78 -2.57 -0.33
C TYR A 384 -8.27 -2.84 -0.34
N MET A 385 -8.90 -2.65 -1.50
CA MET A 385 -10.32 -2.90 -1.69
C MET A 385 -10.53 -4.07 -2.65
N PHE A 386 -11.26 -5.08 -2.22
CA PHE A 386 -11.72 -6.20 -3.03
C PHE A 386 -13.20 -6.04 -3.30
N THR A 387 -13.58 -5.99 -4.57
CA THR A 387 -14.97 -5.88 -5.01
C THR A 387 -15.33 -7.08 -5.88
N LYS A 388 -16.35 -6.95 -6.72
CA LYS A 388 -16.67 -7.96 -7.75
C LYS A 388 -15.85 -7.80 -9.02
N ARG A 389 -15.28 -6.62 -9.25
CA ARG A 389 -14.60 -6.23 -10.48
C ARG A 389 -13.13 -6.60 -10.38
N GLU A 390 -12.59 -7.23 -11.42
CA GLU A 390 -11.14 -7.35 -11.53
C GLU A 390 -10.55 -6.00 -11.96
N PRO A 391 -9.26 -5.76 -11.72
CA PRO A 391 -8.61 -4.51 -12.12
C PRO A 391 -8.78 -4.19 -13.62
N GLU A 392 -8.74 -5.22 -14.47
CA GLU A 392 -8.88 -5.13 -15.92
C GLU A 392 -10.27 -4.65 -16.37
N ASP A 393 -11.31 -4.86 -15.55
CA ASP A 393 -12.70 -4.50 -15.88
C ASP A 393 -13.02 -3.02 -15.62
N THR A 394 -12.13 -2.30 -14.94
CA THR A 394 -12.36 -0.88 -14.63
C THR A 394 -12.10 -0.02 -15.88
N LYS A 395 -12.99 0.96 -16.15
CA LYS A 395 -12.95 1.87 -17.33
C LYS A 395 -11.69 2.74 -17.46
N SER A 396 -10.72 2.53 -16.58
CA SER A 396 -9.47 3.25 -16.47
C SER A 396 -8.30 2.26 -16.53
N ALA A 397 -8.16 1.53 -17.63
CA ALA A 397 -7.00 0.67 -17.88
C ALA A 397 -5.66 1.46 -17.88
N ASP A 398 -5.73 2.79 -18.02
CA ASP A 398 -4.61 3.74 -17.87
C ASP A 398 -4.45 4.31 -16.44
N SER A 399 -5.36 4.02 -15.50
CA SER A 399 -5.22 4.45 -14.10
C SER A 399 -4.48 3.39 -13.32
N ASP A 400 -3.40 3.79 -12.67
CA ASP A 400 -2.71 2.97 -11.69
C ASP A 400 -3.71 2.50 -10.60
N ARG A 401 -3.66 1.20 -10.26
CA ARG A 401 -4.50 0.59 -9.21
C ARG A 401 -4.16 1.18 -7.84
N ASP A 402 -2.92 1.66 -7.72
CA ASP A 402 -2.35 2.23 -6.52
C ASP A 402 -2.55 3.75 -6.49
N VAL A 403 -3.59 4.20 -5.78
CA VAL A 403 -3.91 5.63 -5.69
C VAL A 403 -2.95 6.33 -4.75
N PHE A 404 -2.19 7.28 -5.29
CA PHE A 404 -1.32 8.18 -4.51
C PHE A 404 -2.12 9.39 -4.01
N ASN A 405 -2.79 9.21 -2.86
CA ASN A 405 -3.63 10.25 -2.23
C ASN A 405 -2.91 11.04 -1.11
N GLU A 406 -1.64 10.77 -0.85
CA GLU A 406 -0.82 11.54 0.10
C GLU A 406 0.23 12.34 -0.66
N LYS A 407 0.55 13.54 -0.14
CA LYS A 407 1.72 14.26 -0.63
C LYS A 407 2.97 13.49 -0.20
N PRO A 408 3.92 13.20 -1.10
CA PRO A 408 5.15 12.52 -0.73
C PRO A 408 5.86 13.29 0.39
N SER A 409 6.39 12.58 1.37
CA SER A 409 7.15 13.21 2.46
C SER A 409 8.40 13.90 1.91
N LYS A 410 8.96 14.89 2.60
CA LYS A 410 10.20 15.54 2.12
C LYS A 410 11.34 14.54 1.92
N GLU A 411 11.40 13.49 2.75
CA GLU A 411 12.37 12.41 2.64
C GLU A 411 12.10 11.52 1.43
N GLU A 412 10.84 11.20 1.13
CA GLU A 412 10.44 10.48 -0.09
C GLU A 412 10.60 11.32 -1.35
N VAL A 413 10.35 12.63 -1.28
CA VAL A 413 10.69 13.56 -2.35
C VAL A 413 12.20 13.51 -2.53
N MET A 414 13.00 13.71 -1.48
CA MET A 414 14.46 13.64 -1.57
C MET A 414 14.98 12.27 -2.06
N ALA A 415 14.36 11.17 -1.63
CA ALA A 415 14.70 9.82 -2.05
C ALA A 415 14.25 9.55 -3.49
N ALA A 416 13.10 10.07 -3.93
CA ALA A 416 12.65 10.05 -5.32
C ALA A 416 13.51 10.96 -6.20
N THR A 417 13.97 12.12 -5.71
CA THR A 417 14.97 12.95 -6.40
C THR A 417 16.35 12.29 -6.41
N GLN A 418 16.62 11.34 -5.51
CA GLN A 418 17.85 10.53 -5.51
C GLN A 418 17.72 9.25 -6.36
N ALA A 419 16.53 8.65 -6.45
CA ALA A 419 16.24 7.46 -7.26
C ALA A 419 15.96 7.81 -8.73
N GLU A 420 15.38 8.99 -8.97
CA GLU A 420 15.33 9.68 -10.25
C GLU A 420 16.12 10.99 -10.12
N GLY A 421 17.43 10.86 -9.90
CA GLY A 421 18.32 11.92 -10.37
C GLY A 421 18.06 12.14 -11.86
N PRO A 422 18.21 13.37 -12.41
CA PRO A 422 18.07 13.59 -13.84
C PRO A 422 18.94 12.54 -14.53
N LYS A 423 18.33 11.61 -15.30
CA LYS A 423 19.03 10.45 -15.87
C LYS A 423 20.36 10.94 -16.40
N ARG A 424 21.48 10.64 -15.71
CA ARG A 424 22.76 11.26 -16.06
C ARG A 424 23.17 10.91 -17.48
N VAL A 425 22.56 9.86 -18.02
CA VAL A 425 22.76 9.31 -19.36
C VAL A 425 21.46 9.40 -20.18
N SER A 426 21.58 9.69 -21.48
CA SER A 426 20.45 9.72 -22.45
C SER A 426 20.85 8.97 -23.72
N ASP A 427 19.85 8.46 -24.46
CA ASP A 427 20.03 7.77 -25.74
C ASP A 427 20.19 8.74 -26.93
N SER A 428 19.95 10.04 -26.75
CA SER A 428 20.08 11.01 -27.85
C SER A 428 20.35 12.45 -27.40
N ALA A 429 21.03 13.20 -28.26
CA ALA A 429 21.32 14.62 -28.07
C ALA A 429 21.27 15.39 -29.39
N ILE A 430 21.21 16.72 -29.30
CA ILE A 430 21.30 17.64 -30.43
C ILE A 430 22.42 18.63 -30.12
N ILE A 431 23.46 18.65 -30.96
CA ILE A 431 24.54 19.62 -30.90
C ILE A 431 24.14 20.79 -31.79
N HIS A 432 23.84 21.93 -31.19
CA HIS A 432 23.55 23.16 -31.92
C HIS A 432 24.87 23.86 -32.22
N THR A 433 25.23 24.00 -33.49
CA THR A 433 26.48 24.68 -33.91
C THR A 433 26.17 25.98 -34.64
N SER A 434 27.16 26.86 -34.79
CA SER A 434 27.03 28.07 -35.61
C SER A 434 26.70 27.81 -37.10
N MET A 435 26.85 26.56 -37.57
CA MET A 435 26.54 26.13 -38.94
C MET A 435 25.29 25.26 -39.07
N GLY A 436 24.58 24.98 -37.97
CA GLY A 436 23.35 24.19 -37.93
C GLY A 436 23.36 23.08 -36.88
N ASP A 437 22.29 22.28 -36.87
CA ASP A 437 22.05 21.27 -35.83
C ASP A 437 22.55 19.88 -36.26
N ILE A 438 23.21 19.18 -35.34
CA ILE A 438 23.67 17.81 -35.51
C ILE A 438 22.95 16.93 -34.49
N HIS A 439 22.07 16.05 -34.94
CA HIS A 439 21.35 15.11 -34.09
C HIS A 439 22.14 13.83 -33.93
N ILE A 440 22.37 13.39 -32.71
CA ILE A 440 23.16 12.21 -32.39
C ILE A 440 22.35 11.20 -31.58
N LYS A 441 22.58 9.92 -31.87
CA LYS A 441 22.19 8.79 -31.02
C LYS A 441 23.40 8.38 -30.20
N LEU A 442 23.20 8.15 -28.91
CA LEU A 442 24.23 7.77 -27.95
C LEU A 442 24.08 6.28 -27.58
N PHE A 443 25.15 5.68 -27.06
CA PHE A 443 25.21 4.25 -26.70
C PHE A 443 25.48 4.06 -25.21
N PRO A 444 24.51 4.36 -24.33
CA PRO A 444 24.71 4.37 -22.88
C PRO A 444 24.82 2.96 -22.26
N VAL A 445 24.37 1.93 -22.96
CA VAL A 445 24.46 0.54 -22.49
C VAL A 445 25.89 0.02 -22.68
N GLU A 446 26.49 0.31 -23.83
CA GLU A 446 27.83 -0.15 -24.20
C GLU A 446 28.94 0.73 -23.64
N CYS A 447 28.73 2.05 -23.55
CA CYS A 447 29.71 3.03 -23.05
C CYS A 447 29.11 3.93 -21.95
N PRO A 448 28.72 3.37 -20.79
CA PRO A 448 28.00 4.11 -19.75
C PRO A 448 28.78 5.32 -19.22
N LYS A 449 30.09 5.21 -18.96
CA LYS A 449 30.89 6.33 -18.43
C LYS A 449 31.07 7.42 -19.47
N THR A 450 31.35 7.05 -20.71
CA THR A 450 31.57 8.01 -21.80
C THR A 450 30.30 8.82 -22.07
N VAL A 451 29.15 8.15 -22.12
CA VAL A 451 27.87 8.82 -22.36
C VAL A 451 27.44 9.64 -21.14
N GLU A 452 27.70 9.19 -19.91
CA GLU A 452 27.47 9.98 -18.69
C GLU A 452 28.29 11.27 -18.72
N ASN A 453 29.59 11.18 -19.00
CA ASN A 453 30.50 12.31 -19.12
C ASN A 453 30.00 13.33 -20.15
N PHE A 454 29.67 12.87 -21.35
CA PHE A 454 29.14 13.73 -22.42
C PHE A 454 27.81 14.39 -22.04
N CYS A 455 26.85 13.64 -21.49
CA CYS A 455 25.53 14.14 -21.15
C CYS A 455 25.58 15.15 -20.00
N VAL A 456 26.39 14.89 -18.98
CA VAL A 456 26.53 15.80 -17.83
C VAL A 456 27.25 17.08 -18.23
N HIS A 457 28.35 17.00 -19.00
CA HIS A 457 29.01 18.20 -19.56
C HIS A 457 28.06 19.02 -20.43
N SER A 458 27.26 18.36 -21.27
CA SER A 458 26.25 19.01 -22.10
C SER A 458 25.19 19.73 -21.27
N ARG A 459 24.64 19.10 -20.23
CA ARG A 459 23.63 19.71 -19.34
C ARG A 459 24.19 20.85 -18.49
N ASN A 460 25.44 20.75 -18.06
CA ASN A 460 26.13 21.81 -17.33
C ASN A 460 26.49 23.01 -18.22
N GLY A 461 26.25 22.91 -19.54
CA GLY A 461 26.64 23.93 -20.49
C GLY A 461 28.15 24.04 -20.69
N TYR A 462 28.91 23.00 -20.31
CA TYR A 462 30.38 22.98 -20.42
C TYR A 462 30.81 23.23 -21.87
N TYR A 463 30.18 22.57 -22.84
CA TYR A 463 30.48 22.71 -24.26
C TYR A 463 30.00 24.02 -24.89
N ASN A 464 29.26 24.87 -24.17
CA ASN A 464 28.72 26.10 -24.74
C ASN A 464 29.87 27.06 -25.09
N GLY A 465 29.89 27.56 -26.33
CA GLY A 465 30.93 28.42 -26.86
C GLY A 465 32.22 27.69 -27.28
N HIS A 466 32.33 26.37 -27.10
CA HIS A 466 33.51 25.63 -27.52
C HIS A 466 33.67 25.65 -29.03
N ILE A 467 34.89 25.90 -29.50
CA ILE A 467 35.19 25.91 -30.93
C ILE A 467 35.54 24.50 -31.43
N ILE A 468 35.28 24.27 -32.71
CA ILE A 468 35.83 23.14 -33.47
C ILE A 468 37.27 23.51 -33.83
N HIS A 469 38.20 23.18 -32.92
CA HIS A 469 39.58 23.64 -32.99
C HIS A 469 40.44 22.88 -34.01
N ARG A 470 39.97 21.72 -34.50
CA ARG A 470 40.70 20.91 -35.48
C ARG A 470 39.76 20.26 -36.48
N ILE A 471 40.03 20.46 -37.78
CA ILE A 471 39.25 19.93 -38.90
C ILE A 471 40.22 19.35 -39.93
N ILE A 472 40.14 18.05 -40.17
CA ILE A 472 40.92 17.37 -41.22
C ILE A 472 39.96 16.93 -42.33
N LYS A 473 40.08 17.56 -43.50
CA LYS A 473 39.22 17.30 -44.65
C LYS A 473 39.29 15.83 -45.05
N GLY A 474 38.12 15.18 -45.14
CA GLY A 474 38.02 13.77 -45.48
C GLY A 474 38.43 12.81 -44.36
N PHE A 475 38.53 13.29 -43.11
CA PHE A 475 38.82 12.45 -41.95
C PHE A 475 37.84 12.70 -40.80
N MET A 476 37.98 13.81 -40.06
CA MET A 476 37.15 14.10 -38.88
C MET A 476 37.11 15.59 -38.52
N ILE A 477 36.13 15.96 -37.70
CA ILE A 477 36.04 17.25 -37.02
C ILE A 477 36.15 17.02 -35.51
N GLN A 478 36.97 17.81 -34.79
CA GLN A 478 37.26 17.62 -33.37
C GLN A 478 36.94 18.89 -32.57
N THR A 479 36.37 18.69 -31.39
CA THR A 479 35.93 19.75 -30.46
C THR A 479 35.98 19.26 -29.00
N GLY A 480 35.43 20.03 -28.07
CA GLY A 480 35.34 19.65 -26.66
C GLY A 480 36.53 20.08 -25.79
N ASP A 481 37.40 20.96 -26.30
CA ASP A 481 38.46 21.61 -25.52
C ASP A 481 38.05 23.07 -25.19
N PRO A 482 37.92 23.45 -23.91
CA PRO A 482 37.60 24.82 -23.49
C PRO A 482 38.62 25.86 -23.96
N THR A 483 39.89 25.47 -24.11
CA THR A 483 40.97 26.37 -24.52
C THR A 483 41.07 26.50 -26.04
N GLY A 484 40.47 25.57 -26.79
CA GLY A 484 40.54 25.52 -28.25
C GLY A 484 41.95 25.29 -28.80
N THR A 485 42.83 24.66 -28.03
CA THR A 485 44.24 24.39 -28.38
C THR A 485 44.50 22.92 -28.75
N GLY A 486 43.59 22.03 -28.37
CA GLY A 486 43.70 20.57 -28.46
C GLY A 486 44.35 19.93 -27.21
N MET A 487 44.82 20.72 -26.24
CA MET A 487 45.53 20.22 -25.05
C MET A 487 44.70 20.30 -23.76
N GLY A 488 43.55 20.95 -23.79
CA GLY A 488 42.72 21.17 -22.60
C GLY A 488 41.51 20.25 -22.51
N GLY A 489 40.81 20.37 -21.38
CA GLY A 489 39.54 19.71 -21.12
C GLY A 489 39.67 18.48 -20.22
N GLU A 490 38.81 18.40 -19.22
CA GLU A 490 38.76 17.31 -18.24
C GLU A 490 37.40 16.59 -18.27
N SER A 491 37.34 15.39 -17.69
CA SER A 491 36.06 14.70 -17.48
C SER A 491 35.27 15.32 -16.33
N ILE A 492 34.00 14.93 -16.19
CA ILE A 492 33.14 15.34 -15.08
C ILE A 492 33.65 14.91 -13.69
N TRP A 493 34.66 14.04 -13.65
CA TRP A 493 35.30 13.56 -12.43
C TRP A 493 36.61 14.30 -12.08
N GLY A 494 36.97 15.35 -12.82
CA GLY A 494 38.14 16.20 -12.53
C GLY A 494 39.49 15.61 -12.97
N GLY A 495 39.48 14.76 -14.00
CA GLY A 495 40.67 14.10 -14.55
C GLY A 495 40.37 13.30 -15.82
N GLU A 496 41.25 12.37 -16.16
CA GLU A 496 41.07 11.42 -17.26
C GLU A 496 40.27 10.18 -16.83
N PHE A 497 39.62 9.49 -17.77
CA PHE A 497 38.93 8.22 -17.52
C PHE A 497 39.23 7.14 -18.58
N GLU A 498 38.92 5.89 -18.22
CA GLU A 498 39.19 4.67 -18.99
C GLU A 498 38.48 4.61 -20.36
N ASP A 499 39.04 3.83 -21.29
CA ASP A 499 38.41 3.54 -22.58
C ASP A 499 37.32 2.48 -22.47
N GLU A 500 36.21 2.67 -23.19
CA GLU A 500 35.08 1.74 -23.25
C GLU A 500 34.94 1.18 -24.67
N PHE A 501 35.61 0.04 -24.93
CA PHE A 501 35.55 -0.64 -26.22
C PHE A 501 34.51 -1.76 -26.21
N HIS A 502 33.59 -1.72 -27.18
CA HIS A 502 32.58 -2.77 -27.36
C HIS A 502 32.65 -3.38 -28.76
N SER A 503 32.46 -4.70 -28.89
CA SER A 503 32.67 -5.42 -30.16
C SER A 503 31.75 -4.98 -31.30
N THR A 504 30.55 -4.52 -30.95
CA THR A 504 29.53 -4.00 -31.89
C THR A 504 29.76 -2.56 -32.31
N LEU A 505 30.62 -1.81 -31.60
CA LEU A 505 30.87 -0.40 -31.85
C LEU A 505 32.21 -0.25 -32.58
N ARG A 506 32.11 0.18 -33.85
CA ARG A 506 33.23 0.30 -34.79
C ARG A 506 33.12 1.59 -35.59
N HIS A 507 34.24 2.05 -36.12
CA HIS A 507 34.35 3.14 -37.08
C HIS A 507 34.14 2.64 -38.52
N ASP A 508 33.18 1.73 -38.72
CA ASP A 508 32.85 1.10 -40.00
C ASP A 508 32.08 2.04 -40.95
N ARG A 509 31.58 3.16 -40.42
CA ARG A 509 30.71 4.11 -41.13
C ARG A 509 31.13 5.56 -40.85
N PRO A 510 30.90 6.49 -41.79
CA PRO A 510 31.05 7.91 -41.53
C PRO A 510 30.07 8.37 -40.45
N TYR A 511 30.34 9.55 -39.89
CA TYR A 511 29.52 10.21 -38.87
C TYR A 511 29.43 9.44 -37.54
N THR A 512 30.53 8.77 -37.18
CA THR A 512 30.70 8.12 -35.89
C THR A 512 31.29 9.11 -34.88
N LEU A 513 30.70 9.18 -33.68
CA LEU A 513 31.20 9.97 -32.56
C LEU A 513 32.13 9.11 -31.70
N SER A 514 33.31 9.64 -31.40
CA SER A 514 34.29 8.95 -30.57
C SER A 514 35.10 9.94 -29.71
N MET A 515 35.58 9.49 -28.56
CA MET A 515 36.41 10.30 -27.66
C MET A 515 37.79 10.59 -28.28
N ALA A 516 38.27 11.83 -28.11
CA ALA A 516 39.65 12.17 -28.41
C ALA A 516 40.50 11.95 -27.15
N ASN A 517 41.53 11.11 -27.25
CA ASN A 517 42.44 10.76 -26.17
C ASN A 517 43.89 10.96 -26.61
N ALA A 518 44.81 11.10 -25.66
CA ALA A 518 46.25 11.26 -25.89
C ALA A 518 47.02 9.93 -25.77
N GLY A 519 46.30 8.82 -25.63
CA GLY A 519 46.79 7.48 -25.36
C GLY A 519 45.71 6.63 -24.68
N PRO A 520 45.98 5.34 -24.42
CA PRO A 520 45.01 4.47 -23.76
C PRO A 520 44.58 5.01 -22.39
N ASN A 521 43.27 5.02 -22.13
CA ASN A 521 42.63 5.45 -20.87
C ASN A 521 42.83 6.92 -20.50
N THR A 522 42.97 7.81 -21.49
CA THR A 522 43.18 9.26 -21.28
C THR A 522 41.98 10.08 -21.77
N ASN A 523 40.75 9.58 -21.61
CA ASN A 523 39.55 10.28 -22.07
C ASN A 523 39.26 11.49 -21.17
N GLY A 524 39.03 12.66 -21.76
CA GLY A 524 38.68 13.89 -21.04
C GLY A 524 37.29 14.41 -21.43
N SER A 525 37.21 15.63 -21.98
CA SER A 525 35.98 16.20 -22.55
C SER A 525 35.98 16.27 -24.08
N GLN A 526 37.14 16.10 -24.72
CA GLN A 526 37.29 16.21 -26.17
C GLN A 526 36.69 15.01 -26.92
N PHE A 527 36.04 15.27 -28.04
CA PHE A 527 35.51 14.24 -28.93
C PHE A 527 35.59 14.67 -30.40
N PHE A 528 35.49 13.71 -31.30
CA PHE A 528 35.47 13.95 -32.73
C PHE A 528 34.32 13.22 -33.44
N ILE A 529 33.95 13.74 -34.61
CA ILE A 529 32.97 13.16 -35.53
C ILE A 529 33.70 12.83 -36.83
N THR A 530 33.66 11.57 -37.25
CA THR A 530 34.26 11.14 -38.52
C THR A 530 33.40 11.56 -39.73
N VAL A 531 34.01 11.79 -40.89
CA VAL A 531 33.28 12.01 -42.16
C VAL A 531 33.47 10.87 -43.16
N VAL A 532 34.36 9.93 -42.86
CA VAL A 532 34.60 8.70 -43.61
C VAL A 532 34.70 7.51 -42.63
N PRO A 533 34.58 6.25 -43.10
CA PRO A 533 34.97 5.10 -42.30
C PRO A 533 36.46 5.16 -41.90
N THR A 534 36.76 4.90 -40.63
CA THR A 534 38.14 4.97 -40.09
C THR A 534 38.48 3.74 -39.23
N PRO A 535 38.50 2.51 -39.77
CA PRO A 535 38.67 1.28 -38.98
C PRO A 535 39.98 1.20 -38.19
N TRP A 536 41.02 1.95 -38.58
CA TRP A 536 42.30 2.00 -37.86
C TRP A 536 42.23 2.68 -36.48
N LEU A 537 41.09 3.31 -36.15
CA LEU A 537 40.77 3.88 -34.84
C LEU A 537 40.04 2.90 -33.91
N ASP A 538 39.62 1.74 -34.42
CA ASP A 538 38.93 0.72 -33.63
C ASP A 538 39.82 0.21 -32.49
N ASN A 539 39.25 0.09 -31.29
CA ASN A 539 39.93 -0.26 -30.05
C ASN A 539 41.08 0.71 -29.66
N LYS A 540 41.08 1.93 -30.20
CA LYS A 540 41.96 3.03 -29.76
C LYS A 540 41.18 4.22 -29.22
N HIS A 541 39.99 4.46 -29.76
CA HIS A 541 39.09 5.53 -29.33
C HIS A 541 37.69 4.97 -29.02
N SER A 542 37.11 5.41 -27.91
CA SER A 542 35.80 4.93 -27.43
C SER A 542 34.66 5.50 -28.28
N VAL A 543 34.00 4.64 -29.05
CA VAL A 543 32.84 5.01 -29.88
C VAL A 543 31.60 5.07 -29.00
N PHE A 544 31.03 6.26 -28.81
CA PHE A 544 29.90 6.45 -27.88
C PHE A 544 28.62 6.98 -28.53
N GLY A 545 28.64 7.25 -29.84
CA GLY A 545 27.45 7.69 -30.56
C GLY A 545 27.60 7.74 -32.07
N ARG A 546 26.51 8.09 -32.76
CA ARG A 546 26.45 8.28 -34.21
C ARG A 546 25.49 9.40 -34.58
N VAL A 547 25.82 10.14 -35.63
CA VAL A 547 24.92 11.16 -36.19
C VAL A 547 23.74 10.47 -36.87
N THR A 548 22.54 10.95 -36.58
CA THR A 548 21.27 10.45 -37.14
C THR A 548 20.62 11.45 -38.08
N LYS A 549 20.79 12.76 -37.85
CA LYS A 549 20.37 13.86 -38.73
C LYS A 549 21.39 14.99 -38.66
N GLY A 550 21.50 15.79 -39.72
CA GLY A 550 22.51 16.86 -39.81
C GLY A 550 23.88 16.40 -40.35
N MET A 551 23.94 15.28 -41.07
CA MET A 551 25.18 14.82 -41.73
C MET A 551 25.73 15.85 -42.72
N GLU A 552 24.84 16.59 -43.40
CA GLU A 552 25.21 17.70 -44.29
C GLU A 552 25.91 18.85 -43.55
N VAL A 553 25.54 19.10 -42.28
CA VAL A 553 26.18 20.11 -41.43
C VAL A 553 27.60 19.66 -41.08
N VAL A 554 27.77 18.41 -40.64
CA VAL A 554 29.10 17.82 -40.38
C VAL A 554 29.97 17.88 -41.64
N GLN A 555 29.41 17.54 -42.80
CA GLN A 555 30.12 17.59 -44.08
C GLN A 555 30.51 19.02 -44.47
N ARG A 556 29.65 20.00 -44.24
CA ARG A 556 29.92 21.42 -44.50
C ARG A 556 31.05 21.94 -43.62
N ILE A 557 30.99 21.63 -42.32
CA ILE A 557 32.04 21.96 -41.34
C ILE A 557 33.37 21.33 -41.79
N SER A 558 33.39 20.07 -42.23
CA SER A 558 34.62 19.41 -42.68
C SER A 558 35.27 20.02 -43.94
N ASN A 559 34.53 20.82 -44.71
CA ASN A 559 35.00 21.42 -45.97
C ASN A 559 35.41 22.89 -45.84
N VAL A 560 35.37 23.48 -44.64
CA VAL A 560 35.79 24.87 -44.44
C VAL A 560 37.29 25.04 -44.65
N LYS A 561 37.72 26.27 -44.95
CA LYS A 561 39.14 26.58 -45.10
C LYS A 561 39.83 26.53 -43.75
N VAL A 562 40.88 25.72 -43.65
CA VAL A 562 41.72 25.55 -42.47
C VAL A 562 43.14 26.01 -42.74
N ASN A 563 43.86 26.37 -41.68
CA ASN A 563 45.29 26.62 -41.75
C ASN A 563 46.03 25.29 -41.99
N PRO A 564 46.79 25.13 -43.09
CA PRO A 564 47.45 23.86 -43.43
C PRO A 564 48.49 23.39 -42.40
N LYS A 565 48.97 24.27 -41.51
CA LYS A 565 49.95 23.89 -40.47
C LYS A 565 49.32 23.39 -39.17
N THR A 566 48.08 23.79 -38.88
CA THR A 566 47.44 23.55 -37.57
C THR A 566 46.09 22.86 -37.67
N ASP A 567 45.57 22.65 -38.88
CA ASP A 567 44.22 22.11 -39.14
C ASP A 567 43.09 22.92 -38.48
N LYS A 568 43.38 24.14 -38.01
CA LYS A 568 42.41 25.03 -37.37
C LYS A 568 41.67 25.85 -38.42
N PRO A 569 40.32 25.93 -38.39
CA PRO A 569 39.57 26.77 -39.32
C PRO A 569 39.93 28.26 -39.20
N TYR A 570 39.88 28.99 -40.32
CA TYR A 570 40.12 30.44 -40.33
C TYR A 570 38.99 31.24 -39.67
N GLU A 571 37.76 30.77 -39.82
CA GLU A 571 36.58 31.31 -39.16
C GLU A 571 36.14 30.33 -38.09
N ASP A 572 35.99 30.80 -36.86
CA ASP A 572 35.63 29.93 -35.74
C ASP A 572 34.21 29.37 -35.90
N ILE A 573 34.12 28.06 -35.78
CA ILE A 573 32.85 27.33 -35.72
C ILE A 573 32.67 26.88 -34.28
N SER A 574 31.59 27.31 -33.64
CA SER A 574 31.35 27.06 -32.23
C SER A 574 30.10 26.23 -31.99
N ILE A 575 30.11 25.51 -30.87
CA ILE A 575 28.93 24.90 -30.28
C ILE A 575 28.18 26.00 -29.52
N ILE A 576 26.91 26.22 -29.86
CA ILE A 576 26.04 27.17 -29.17
C ILE A 576 25.62 26.54 -27.85
N ASN A 577 25.01 25.35 -27.91
CA ASN A 577 24.68 24.50 -26.79
C ASN A 577 24.44 23.05 -27.24
N ILE A 578 24.29 22.14 -26.29
CA ILE A 578 23.90 20.75 -26.55
C ILE A 578 22.64 20.42 -25.77
N THR A 579 21.57 20.05 -26.49
CA THR A 579 20.31 19.63 -25.90
C THR A 579 20.30 18.10 -25.73
N VAL A 580 20.35 17.62 -24.50
CA VAL A 580 20.24 16.18 -24.16
C VAL A 580 18.76 15.81 -23.99
N LYS A 581 18.29 14.76 -24.66
CA LYS A 581 16.87 14.36 -24.66
C LYS A 581 16.45 13.50 -23.48
#